data_AF-A0A535J8G6-F1
#
_entry.id   AF-A0A535J8G6-F1
#
_cell.length_a   1.000
_cell.length_b   1.000
_cell.length_c   1.000
_cell.angle_alpha   90.00
_cell.angle_beta   90.00
_cell.angle_gamma   90.00
#
_symmetry.space_group_name_H-M   'P 1'
#
loop_
_entity.id
_entity.type
_entity.pdbx_description
1 polymer ?
#
loop_
_entity_poly.entity_id
_entity_poly.type
_entity_poly.pdbx_seq_one_letter_code
_entity_poly.pdbx_strand_id
1 'polypeptide(L)'
;ELCEVVPAFKAGGRELDWDAGIPHRDGATTFTWDGTTTRAPFPSLSEDERDRHKGELVYPNMMLSLSSDHVAVFTLWPLEAGRTRIDCDFLFHPDEIARPGFDPSDAVEFWDLVNRQDWRICESVQGGMGSRVFETGFYAPMEDLSLDIRRYIGDRLGES
;
A
#
# COMPACT_ATOMS: atom_id res chain seq x y z
N GLU A 1 11.76 5.33 -5.62
CA GLU A 1 11.89 3.88 -5.38
C GLU A 1 10.62 3.15 -5.83
N LEU A 2 9.47 3.36 -5.20
CA LEU A 2 8.22 2.69 -5.61
C LEU A 2 7.88 2.87 -7.10
N CYS A 3 8.00 4.10 -7.58
CA CYS A 3 7.80 4.46 -8.99
C CYS A 3 8.86 3.91 -9.97
N GLU A 4 9.94 3.30 -9.49
CA GLU A 4 10.93 2.63 -10.34
C GLU A 4 10.54 1.16 -10.59
N VAL A 5 9.78 0.56 -9.66
CA VAL A 5 9.24 -0.80 -9.79
C VAL A 5 7.88 -0.77 -10.49
N VAL A 6 7.03 0.21 -10.13
CA VAL A 6 5.69 0.42 -10.74
C VAL A 6 5.63 1.84 -11.31
N PRO A 7 6.09 2.06 -12.56
CA PRO A 7 6.16 3.40 -13.17
C PRO A 7 4.82 4.12 -13.24
N ALA A 8 3.73 3.36 -13.32
CA ALA A 8 2.37 3.87 -13.42
C ALA A 8 1.98 4.76 -12.21
N PHE A 9 2.60 4.55 -11.04
CA PHE A 9 2.35 5.37 -9.86
C PHE A 9 2.87 6.81 -9.96
N LYS A 10 3.77 7.12 -10.91
CA LYS A 10 4.19 8.52 -11.18
C LYS A 10 3.03 9.40 -11.67
N ALA A 11 2.06 8.79 -12.36
CA ALA A 11 0.87 9.47 -12.86
C ALA A 11 -0.27 9.54 -11.81
N GLY A 12 -0.01 9.07 -10.58
CA GLY A 12 -0.92 9.20 -9.44
C GLY A 12 -2.20 8.39 -9.51
N GLY A 13 -2.16 7.21 -10.15
CA GLY A 13 -3.15 6.15 -9.94
C GLY A 13 -4.49 6.27 -10.67
N ARG A 14 -4.78 7.42 -11.30
CA ARG A 14 -6.12 7.75 -11.81
C ARG A 14 -6.58 6.93 -13.03
N GLU A 15 -5.66 6.57 -13.91
CA GLU A 15 -5.96 5.83 -15.15
C GLU A 15 -5.56 4.35 -15.04
N LEU A 16 -5.44 3.84 -13.81
CA LEU A 16 -5.00 2.49 -13.55
C LEU A 16 -6.19 1.53 -13.42
N ASP A 17 -6.07 0.39 -14.08
CA ASP A 17 -7.01 -0.72 -13.95
C ASP A 17 -6.69 -1.52 -12.68
N TRP A 18 -7.24 -1.06 -11.56
CA TRP A 18 -7.03 -1.68 -10.25
C TRP A 18 -7.62 -3.09 -10.16
N ASP A 19 -8.72 -3.37 -10.88
CA ASP A 19 -9.36 -4.69 -10.92
C ASP A 19 -8.45 -5.72 -11.61
N ALA A 20 -7.82 -5.34 -12.72
CA ALA A 20 -6.84 -6.19 -13.40
C ALA A 20 -5.50 -6.29 -12.62
N GLY A 21 -5.21 -5.33 -11.75
CA GLY A 21 -3.92 -5.17 -11.09
C GLY A 21 -2.91 -4.42 -11.97
N ILE A 22 -1.96 -3.76 -11.31
CA ILE A 22 -1.04 -2.82 -11.94
C ILE A 22 0.24 -3.55 -12.32
N PRO A 23 0.63 -3.56 -13.61
CA PRO A 23 1.86 -4.24 -14.02
C PRO A 23 3.08 -3.54 -13.40
N HIS A 24 4.03 -4.34 -12.93
CA HIS A 24 5.37 -3.85 -12.66
C HIS A 24 6.08 -3.52 -13.99
N ARG A 25 7.23 -2.85 -13.93
CA ARG A 25 8.08 -2.69 -15.13
C ARG A 25 8.58 -4.04 -15.66
N ASP A 26 8.97 -4.08 -16.92
CA ASP A 26 9.59 -5.27 -17.51
C ASP A 26 10.75 -5.82 -16.65
N GLY A 27 10.70 -7.13 -16.40
CA GLY A 27 11.66 -7.84 -15.56
C GLY A 27 11.44 -7.72 -14.06
N ALA A 28 10.41 -7.00 -13.59
CA ALA A 28 10.00 -6.94 -12.19
C ALA A 28 8.67 -7.69 -11.96
N THR A 29 8.53 -8.30 -10.79
CA THR A 29 7.35 -9.11 -10.39
C THR A 29 6.93 -8.87 -8.94
N THR A 30 7.68 -8.06 -8.19
CA THR A 30 7.47 -7.85 -6.76
C THR A 30 8.04 -6.50 -6.29
N PHE A 31 7.74 -6.13 -5.03
CA PHE A 31 8.32 -4.99 -4.33
C PHE A 31 9.58 -5.36 -3.57
N THR A 32 10.69 -5.30 -4.30
CA THR A 32 12.06 -5.34 -3.79
C THR A 32 12.87 -4.26 -4.51
N TRP A 33 14.11 -4.04 -4.11
CA TRP A 33 14.96 -2.98 -4.68
C TRP A 33 15.13 -3.05 -6.20
N ASP A 34 15.30 -4.25 -6.76
CA ASP A 34 15.43 -4.48 -8.20
C ASP A 34 14.16 -5.05 -8.84
N GLY A 35 13.10 -5.22 -8.06
CA GLY A 35 11.82 -5.78 -8.48
C GLY A 35 11.82 -7.30 -8.70
N THR A 36 12.90 -7.99 -8.32
CA THR A 36 13.05 -9.44 -8.47
C THR A 36 13.15 -10.15 -7.13
N THR A 37 12.98 -11.47 -7.14
CA THR A 37 13.00 -12.32 -5.94
C THR A 37 13.42 -13.73 -6.30
N THR A 38 13.96 -14.46 -5.33
CA THR A 38 14.23 -15.92 -5.44
C THR A 38 13.17 -16.77 -4.74
N ARG A 39 12.20 -16.12 -4.10
CA ARG A 39 11.04 -16.77 -3.48
C ARG A 39 10.08 -17.23 -4.57
N ALA A 40 9.47 -18.39 -4.39
CA ALA A 40 8.43 -18.84 -5.30
C ALA A 40 7.20 -17.93 -5.19
N PRO A 41 6.54 -17.60 -6.31
CA PRO A 41 5.26 -16.91 -6.27
C PRO A 41 4.19 -17.80 -5.64
N PHE A 42 3.12 -17.19 -5.10
CA PHE A 42 2.00 -17.93 -4.56
C PHE A 42 1.41 -18.90 -5.60
N PRO A 43 1.15 -20.17 -5.24
CA PRO A 43 0.93 -21.24 -6.21
C PRO A 43 -0.37 -21.07 -7.03
N SER A 44 -1.38 -20.41 -6.49
CA SER A 44 -2.69 -20.21 -7.14
C SER A 44 -2.75 -18.99 -8.05
N LEU A 45 -1.69 -18.19 -8.15
CA LEU A 45 -1.68 -17.01 -9.03
C LEU A 45 -1.65 -17.43 -10.49
N SER A 46 -2.50 -16.81 -11.30
CA SER A 46 -2.46 -16.86 -12.76
C SER A 46 -1.16 -16.24 -13.31
N GLU A 47 -0.90 -16.36 -14.62
CA GLU A 47 0.28 -15.74 -15.24
C GLU A 47 0.26 -14.22 -15.10
N ASP A 48 -0.88 -13.58 -15.38
CA ASP A 48 -1.07 -12.13 -15.24
C ASP A 48 -0.97 -11.64 -13.78
N GLU A 49 -1.27 -12.50 -12.80
CA GLU A 49 -1.17 -12.09 -11.38
C GLU A 49 0.27 -12.19 -10.84
N ARG A 50 1.19 -12.81 -11.59
CA ARG A 50 2.59 -12.94 -11.19
C ARG A 50 3.41 -11.72 -11.53
N ASP A 51 3.00 -10.93 -12.52
CA ASP A 51 3.69 -9.71 -12.93
C ASP A 51 2.94 -8.43 -12.52
N ARG A 52 1.76 -8.56 -11.90
CA ARG A 52 0.94 -7.45 -11.43
C ARG A 52 0.92 -7.33 -9.91
N HIS A 53 0.79 -6.10 -9.46
CA HIS A 53 0.49 -5.76 -8.09
C HIS A 53 -1.02 -5.48 -7.94
N LYS A 54 -1.62 -5.99 -6.86
CA LYS A 54 -2.99 -5.65 -6.45
C LYS A 54 -2.99 -5.01 -5.07
N GLY A 55 -3.79 -3.96 -4.90
CA GLY A 55 -4.00 -3.30 -3.61
C GLY A 55 -5.46 -3.42 -3.19
N GLU A 56 -5.72 -3.69 -1.91
CA GLU A 56 -7.08 -3.82 -1.38
C GLU A 56 -7.23 -3.05 -0.08
N LEU A 57 -8.38 -2.39 0.11
CA LEU A 57 -8.74 -1.77 1.39
C LEU A 57 -9.86 -2.56 2.05
N VAL A 58 -9.60 -3.00 3.28
CA VAL A 58 -10.58 -3.63 4.15
C VAL A 58 -10.96 -2.64 5.24
N TYR A 59 -12.14 -2.05 5.11
CA TYR A 59 -12.60 -1.06 6.07
C TYR A 59 -12.81 -1.62 7.47
N PRO A 60 -12.53 -0.82 8.52
CA PRO A 60 -12.16 0.61 8.44
C PRO A 60 -10.66 0.91 8.32
N ASN A 61 -9.80 -0.07 8.55
CA ASN A 61 -8.45 0.24 9.02
C ASN A 61 -7.35 -0.67 8.50
N MET A 62 -7.61 -1.43 7.43
CA MET A 62 -6.63 -2.36 6.88
C MET A 62 -6.43 -2.11 5.39
N MET A 63 -5.16 -2.12 4.98
CA MET A 63 -4.74 -2.13 3.57
C MET A 63 -3.88 -3.35 3.30
N LEU A 64 -4.11 -4.01 2.17
CA LEU A 64 -3.31 -5.11 1.67
C LEU A 64 -2.58 -4.66 0.42
N SER A 65 -1.28 -4.91 0.38
CA SER A 65 -0.48 -4.79 -0.83
C SER A 65 -0.01 -6.18 -1.24
N LEU A 66 -0.47 -6.63 -2.40
CA LEU A 66 -0.32 -7.99 -2.90
C LEU A 66 0.72 -7.98 -4.04
N SER A 67 1.81 -8.70 -3.83
CA SER A 67 2.80 -9.03 -4.86
C SER A 67 2.83 -10.54 -5.09
N SER A 68 3.60 -10.97 -6.09
CA SER A 68 3.64 -12.39 -6.46
C SER A 68 4.17 -13.30 -5.35
N ASP A 69 5.12 -12.86 -4.53
CA ASP A 69 5.83 -13.67 -3.53
C ASP A 69 5.56 -13.30 -2.06
N HIS A 70 4.93 -12.15 -1.81
CA HIS A 70 4.60 -11.69 -0.46
C HIS A 70 3.39 -10.77 -0.43
N VAL A 71 2.84 -10.60 0.77
CA VAL A 71 1.78 -9.63 1.07
C VAL A 71 2.26 -8.71 2.17
N ALA A 72 2.18 -7.40 1.96
CA ALA A 72 2.34 -6.41 3.02
C ALA A 72 0.95 -5.99 3.53
N VAL A 73 0.71 -6.18 4.82
CA VAL A 73 -0.54 -5.85 5.50
C VAL A 73 -0.29 -4.64 6.40
N PHE A 74 -1.10 -3.61 6.24
CA PHE A 74 -1.03 -2.39 7.05
C PHE A 74 -2.31 -2.28 7.87
N THR A 75 -2.20 -2.40 9.19
CA THR A 75 -3.33 -2.22 10.11
C THR A 75 -3.18 -0.93 10.90
N LEU A 76 -4.13 -0.02 10.73
CA LEU A 76 -4.16 1.29 11.38
C LEU A 76 -4.94 1.21 12.70
N TRP A 77 -4.30 1.60 13.79
CA TRP A 77 -4.89 1.66 15.12
C TRP A 77 -4.93 3.12 15.60
N PRO A 78 -6.09 3.78 15.59
CA PRO A 78 -6.20 5.14 16.12
C PRO A 78 -5.93 5.11 17.63
N LEU A 79 -5.00 5.94 18.09
CA LEU A 79 -4.66 6.05 19.51
C LEU A 79 -5.28 7.31 20.14
N GLU A 80 -5.29 8.42 19.40
CA GLU A 80 -5.90 9.70 19.74
C GLU A 80 -6.07 10.53 18.47
N ALA A 81 -6.73 11.69 18.57
CA ALA A 81 -6.81 12.63 17.46
C ALA A 81 -5.40 13.06 17.02
N GLY A 82 -5.03 12.78 15.77
CA GLY A 82 -3.70 13.09 15.22
C GLY A 82 -2.60 12.08 15.55
N ARG A 83 -2.90 10.94 16.18
CA ARG A 83 -1.91 9.87 16.42
C ARG A 83 -2.49 8.49 16.09
N THR A 84 -1.82 7.79 15.19
CA THR A 84 -2.17 6.44 14.73
C THR A 84 -0.96 5.54 14.86
N ARG A 85 -1.13 4.35 15.43
CA ARG A 85 -0.14 3.27 15.34
C ARG A 85 -0.43 2.45 14.09
N ILE A 86 0.60 2.13 13.33
CA ILE A 86 0.49 1.30 12.13
C ILE A 86 1.28 0.02 12.39
N ASP A 87 0.58 -1.11 12.35
CA ASP A 87 1.22 -2.43 12.37
C ASP A 87 1.44 -2.85 10.92
N CYS A 88 2.69 -3.18 10.56
CA CYS A 88 3.08 -3.64 9.24
C CYS A 88 3.48 -5.12 9.32
N ASP A 89 2.64 -6.02 8.81
CA ASP A 89 2.92 -7.45 8.76
C ASP A 89 3.32 -7.86 7.34
N PHE A 90 4.40 -8.64 7.23
CA PHE A 90 4.86 -9.19 5.96
C PHE A 90 4.60 -10.69 5.93
N LEU A 91 3.71 -11.11 5.05
CA LEU A 91 3.25 -12.49 4.93
C LEU A 91 3.92 -13.14 3.72
N PHE A 92 4.51 -14.31 3.94
CA PHE A 92 5.16 -15.13 2.92
C PHE A 92 4.55 -16.52 2.94
N HIS A 93 4.69 -17.27 1.83
CA HIS A 93 4.21 -18.65 1.80
C HIS A 93 4.93 -19.50 2.87
N PRO A 94 4.24 -20.37 3.63
CA PRO A 94 4.87 -21.17 4.69
C PRO A 94 6.05 -22.01 4.21
N ASP A 95 5.97 -22.54 2.98
CA ASP A 95 7.06 -23.33 2.39
C ASP A 95 8.31 -22.46 2.14
N GLU A 96 8.14 -21.18 1.78
CA GLU A 96 9.26 -20.24 1.62
C GLU A 96 9.90 -19.94 2.97
N ILE A 97 9.09 -19.68 4.01
CA ILE A 97 9.57 -19.44 5.38
C ILE A 97 10.34 -20.65 5.91
N ALA A 98 9.93 -21.86 5.56
CA ALA A 98 10.58 -23.10 6.00
C ALA A 98 11.90 -23.41 5.26
N ARG A 99 12.22 -22.72 4.16
CA ARG A 99 13.46 -22.97 3.38
C ARG A 99 14.70 -22.55 4.18
N PRO A 100 15.78 -23.35 4.15
CA PRO A 100 17.07 -22.91 4.67
C PRO A 100 17.53 -21.62 3.99
N GLY A 101 17.92 -20.63 4.79
CA GLY A 101 18.39 -19.33 4.28
C GLY A 101 17.28 -18.40 3.81
N PHE A 102 16.03 -18.64 4.20
CA PHE A 102 14.94 -17.67 4.03
C PHE A 102 15.32 -16.33 4.67
N ASP A 103 15.24 -15.28 3.86
CA ASP A 103 15.49 -13.90 4.28
C ASP A 103 14.42 -12.99 3.64
N PRO A 104 13.59 -12.31 4.45
CA PRO A 104 12.59 -11.36 3.97
C PRO A 104 13.10 -9.91 3.90
N SER A 105 14.37 -9.66 4.27
CA SER A 105 14.89 -8.30 4.49
C SER A 105 14.74 -7.39 3.28
N ASP A 106 14.95 -7.89 2.07
CA ASP A 106 14.82 -7.14 0.82
C ASP A 106 13.42 -6.51 0.64
N ALA A 107 12.36 -7.28 0.88
CA ALA A 107 10.98 -6.79 0.82
C ALA A 107 10.65 -5.88 2.02
N VAL A 108 11.06 -6.28 3.22
CA VAL A 108 10.78 -5.54 4.46
C VAL A 108 11.43 -4.16 4.45
N GLU A 109 12.70 -4.07 4.06
CA GLU A 109 13.45 -2.81 4.00
C GLU A 109 12.92 -1.88 2.90
N PHE A 110 12.55 -2.43 1.75
CA PHE A 110 11.90 -1.65 0.69
C PHE A 110 10.62 -1.00 1.19
N TRP A 111 9.75 -1.78 1.84
CA TRP A 111 8.50 -1.25 2.39
C TRP A 111 8.72 -0.31 3.57
N ASP A 112 9.70 -0.54 4.46
CA ASP A 112 10.04 0.41 5.54
C ASP A 112 10.41 1.79 4.96
N LEU A 113 11.20 1.83 3.88
CA LEU A 113 11.52 3.09 3.22
C LEU A 113 10.26 3.78 2.67
N VAL A 114 9.45 3.07 1.88
CA VAL A 114 8.23 3.61 1.27
C VAL A 114 7.27 4.12 2.35
N ASN A 115 7.02 3.32 3.39
CA ASN A 115 6.15 3.68 4.51
C ASN A 115 6.62 4.94 5.22
N ARG A 116 7.92 5.07 5.49
CA ARG A 116 8.47 6.28 6.12
C ARG A 116 8.34 7.51 5.25
N GLN A 117 8.31 7.38 3.92
CA GLN A 117 8.03 8.51 3.04
C GLN A 117 6.56 8.93 3.17
N ASP A 118 5.64 7.98 3.14
CA ASP A 118 4.20 8.23 3.28
C ASP A 118 3.85 8.82 4.65
N TRP A 119 4.40 8.29 5.75
CA TRP A 119 4.14 8.80 7.09
C TRP A 119 4.56 10.26 7.25
N ARG A 120 5.72 10.65 6.70
CA ARG A 120 6.18 12.05 6.74
C ARG A 120 5.23 12.98 5.99
N ILE A 121 4.63 12.51 4.90
CA ILE A 121 3.62 13.28 4.16
C ILE A 121 2.35 13.43 5.01
N CYS A 122 1.86 12.33 5.62
CA CYS A 122 0.70 12.38 6.50
C CYS A 122 0.91 13.31 7.71
N GLU A 123 2.08 13.25 8.36
CA GLU A 123 2.44 14.11 9.48
C GLU A 123 2.51 15.59 9.05
N SER A 124 3.07 15.87 7.86
CA SER A 124 3.12 17.21 7.30
C SER A 124 1.72 17.77 7.03
N VAL A 125 0.84 16.98 6.42
CA VAL A 125 -0.56 17.35 6.18
C VAL A 125 -1.28 17.61 7.51
N GLN A 126 -1.15 16.71 8.49
CA GLN A 126 -1.75 16.87 9.81
C GLN A 126 -1.24 18.14 10.53
N GLY A 127 0.05 18.44 10.42
CA GLY A 127 0.64 19.67 10.95
C GLY A 127 0.07 20.93 10.28
N GLY A 128 -0.11 20.89 8.96
CA GLY A 128 -0.74 21.98 8.19
C GLY A 128 -2.20 22.22 8.59
N MET A 129 -2.96 21.14 8.80
CA MET A 129 -4.36 21.20 9.24
C MET A 129 -4.53 21.76 10.65
N GLY A 130 -3.50 21.69 11.50
CA GLY A 130 -3.50 22.31 12.83
C GLY A 130 -3.32 23.85 12.81
N SER A 131 -3.07 24.45 11.65
CA SER A 131 -2.86 25.90 11.52
C SER A 131 -4.15 26.71 11.74
N ARG A 132 -4.04 27.87 12.40
CA ARG A 132 -5.19 28.76 12.63
C ARG A 132 -5.83 29.33 11.36
N VAL A 133 -5.09 29.35 10.25
CA VAL A 133 -5.58 29.85 8.96
C VAL A 133 -6.09 28.72 8.05
N PHE A 134 -6.01 27.47 8.51
CA PHE A 134 -6.57 26.34 7.79
C PHE A 134 -8.09 26.33 7.96
N GLU A 135 -8.82 26.51 6.85
CA GLU A 135 -10.28 26.50 6.85
C GLU A 135 -10.85 25.23 6.21
N THR A 136 -10.23 24.71 5.14
CA THR A 136 -10.65 23.50 4.44
C THR A 136 -9.50 22.86 3.66
N GLY A 137 -9.57 21.54 3.46
CA GLY A 137 -8.72 20.80 2.52
C GLY A 137 -9.35 20.72 1.13
N PHE A 138 -8.52 20.57 0.10
CA PHE A 138 -8.95 20.31 -1.28
C PHE A 138 -8.43 18.93 -1.71
N TYR A 139 -9.26 18.18 -2.43
CA TYR A 139 -8.89 16.88 -2.97
C TYR A 139 -7.89 17.03 -4.11
N ALA A 140 -6.96 16.07 -4.20
CA ALA A 140 -6.20 15.94 -5.42
C ALA A 140 -7.16 15.51 -6.54
N PRO A 141 -7.01 16.03 -7.79
CA PRO A 141 -7.86 15.62 -8.92
C PRO A 141 -7.87 14.11 -9.23
N MET A 142 -6.97 13.35 -8.59
CA MET A 142 -6.74 11.92 -8.74
C MET A 142 -7.46 11.07 -7.69
N GLU A 143 -8.01 11.67 -6.64
CA GLU A 143 -8.83 10.99 -5.63
C GLU A 143 -10.23 10.74 -6.18
N ASP A 144 -10.35 9.83 -7.16
CA ASP A 144 -11.63 9.37 -7.67
C ASP A 144 -12.12 8.18 -6.84
N LEU A 145 -13.22 8.41 -6.11
CA LEU A 145 -14.28 7.55 -5.52
C LEU A 145 -14.05 6.08 -5.11
N SER A 146 -13.05 5.38 -5.63
CA SER A 146 -12.68 4.04 -5.20
C SER A 146 -12.24 4.13 -3.74
N LEU A 147 -13.18 3.77 -2.87
CA LEU A 147 -13.01 3.68 -1.43
C LEU A 147 -12.95 5.05 -0.74
N ASP A 148 -14.02 5.81 -0.93
CA ASP A 148 -14.32 6.99 -0.13
C ASP A 148 -14.62 6.63 1.34
N ILE A 149 -13.56 6.47 2.14
CA ILE A 149 -13.65 6.18 3.58
C ILE A 149 -14.50 7.23 4.33
N ARG A 150 -14.65 8.44 3.78
CA ARG A 150 -15.53 9.48 4.36
C ARG A 150 -16.98 9.06 4.35
N ARG A 151 -17.47 8.37 3.31
CA ARG A 151 -18.85 7.84 3.28
C ARG A 151 -19.05 6.81 4.39
N TYR A 152 -18.10 5.88 4.52
CA TYR A 152 -18.10 4.89 5.59
C TYR A 152 -18.12 5.53 6.98
N ILE A 153 -17.39 6.64 7.17
CA ILE A 153 -17.34 7.40 8.42
C ILE A 153 -18.65 8.19 8.63
N GLY A 154 -19.10 8.95 7.64
CA GLY A 154 -20.32 9.76 7.69
C GLY A 154 -21.55 8.94 8.02
N ASP A 155 -21.72 7.78 7.38
CA ASP A 155 -22.79 6.82 7.68
C ASP A 155 -22.78 6.37 9.15
N ARG A 156 -21.59 6.25 9.77
CA ARG A 156 -21.45 5.88 11.20
C ARG A 156 -21.61 7.04 12.15
N LEU A 157 -21.28 8.25 11.72
CA LEU A 157 -21.48 9.47 12.51
C LEU A 157 -22.92 10.00 12.42
N GLY A 158 -23.75 9.44 11.54
CA GLY A 158 -25.12 9.90 11.31
C GLY A 158 -25.16 11.21 10.50
N GLU A 159 -24.09 11.51 9.78
CA GLU A 159 -23.95 12.65 8.88
C GLU A 159 -24.36 12.18 7.46
N SER A 160 -25.67 12.08 7.20
CA SER A 160 -26.23 11.80 5.87
C SER A 160 -26.71 13.07 5.18
#